data_AF-A0A481SXL3-F1
#
_entry.id   AF-A0A481SXL3-F1
#
_cell.length_a   1.000
_cell.length_b   1.000
_cell.length_c   1.000
_cell.angle_alpha   90.00
_cell.angle_beta   90.00
_cell.angle_gamma   90.00
#
_symmetry.space_group_name_H-M   'P 1'
#
loop_
_entity.id
_entity.type
_entity.pdbx_description
1 polymer ?
#
loop_
_entity_poly.entity_id
_entity_poly.type
_entity_poly.pdbx_seq_one_letter_code
_entity_poly.pdbx_strand_id
1 'polypeptide(L)'
;MSYGKPDDAPRTLRTNFFLRIQDFVFNCIDAPVTWWREKVVEPNRKTYYWYHRRYPRVPTVDQCYTDDHACIYEADQQFLRDKKVDMAILRILRKRYENCLWYETNADRDRCKYMLDELEENVVNFFIKYGELGWTQRSIGAYMKQKHKMVWERRFGPVGSGMNRIDQGETTEEKVC
;
A
#
# COMPACT_ATOMS: atom_id res chain seq x y z
N MET A 1 18.56 10.06 4.25
CA MET A 1 17.47 10.99 4.57
C MET A 1 18.03 11.99 5.57
N SER A 2 18.81 12.93 5.04
CA SER A 2 19.27 14.11 5.76
C SER A 2 18.03 14.91 6.13
N TYR A 3 17.81 15.14 7.41
CA TYR A 3 16.89 16.18 7.83
C TYR A 3 17.38 17.47 7.16
N GLY A 4 16.61 17.96 6.18
CA GLY A 4 16.85 19.28 5.62
C GLY A 4 16.79 20.26 6.79
N LYS A 5 17.87 21.00 6.99
CA LYS A 5 17.87 22.12 7.93
C LYS A 5 16.70 23.03 7.58
N PRO A 6 15.80 23.36 8.52
CA PRO A 6 14.97 24.52 8.34
C PRO A 6 15.90 25.73 8.28
N ASP A 7 15.93 26.34 7.10
CA ASP A 7 16.17 27.76 6.87
C ASP A 7 17.59 28.27 7.20
N ASP A 8 18.47 28.27 6.18
CA ASP A 8 19.72 29.03 6.17
C ASP A 8 19.44 30.55 6.04
N ALA A 9 18.73 31.14 7.01
CA ALA A 9 18.70 32.59 7.19
C ALA A 9 19.93 33.02 8.01
N PRO A 10 20.70 34.04 7.58
CA PRO A 10 21.90 34.47 8.28
C PRO A 10 21.58 34.88 9.73
N ARG A 11 22.44 34.44 10.66
CA ARG A 11 22.32 34.60 12.13
C ARG A 11 22.23 36.07 12.60
N THR A 12 22.42 37.05 11.72
CA THR A 12 22.64 38.46 12.03
C THR A 12 21.37 39.32 12.10
N LEU A 13 20.16 38.79 11.84
CA LEU A 13 18.91 39.57 11.85
C LEU A 13 17.73 38.86 12.53
N ARG A 14 17.81 38.55 13.84
CA ARG A 14 16.65 38.05 14.62
C ARG A 14 16.39 38.91 15.86
N THR A 15 15.53 39.93 15.72
CA THR A 15 15.11 40.85 16.80
C THR A 15 13.80 40.45 17.49
N ASN A 16 13.06 39.47 16.96
CA ASN A 16 11.76 39.04 17.50
C ASN A 16 11.90 38.08 18.69
N PHE A 17 11.13 38.31 19.77
CA PHE A 17 11.13 37.52 21.01
C PHE A 17 10.92 36.02 20.80
N PHE A 18 10.01 35.65 19.89
CA PHE A 18 9.75 34.25 19.54
C PHE A 18 10.99 33.53 18.99
N LEU A 19 11.80 34.23 18.19
CA LEU A 19 13.02 33.66 17.63
C LEU A 19 14.07 33.42 18.72
N ARG A 20 14.13 34.28 19.75
CA ARG A 20 14.99 34.05 20.93
C ARG A 20 14.56 32.85 21.77
N ILE A 21 13.26 32.65 21.98
CA ILE A 21 12.75 31.45 22.68
C ILE A 21 13.09 30.20 21.88
N GLN A 22 12.87 30.22 20.58
CA GLN A 22 13.21 29.12 19.68
C GLN A 22 14.70 28.77 19.79
N ASP A 23 15.58 29.76 19.68
CA ASP A 23 17.04 29.57 19.79
C ASP A 23 17.43 29.01 21.17
N PHE A 24 16.78 29.47 22.24
CA PHE A 24 17.00 28.93 23.59
C PHE A 24 16.60 27.46 23.68
N VAL A 25 15.43 27.08 23.17
CA VAL A 25 14.95 25.69 23.18
C VAL A 25 15.86 24.79 22.34
N PHE A 26 16.27 25.23 21.15
CA PHE A 26 17.23 24.48 20.32
C PHE A 26 18.56 24.28 21.04
N ASN A 27 19.10 25.32 21.66
CA ASN A 27 20.39 25.22 22.38
C ASN A 27 20.29 24.40 23.67
N CYS A 28 19.16 24.42 24.37
CA CYS A 28 18.99 23.67 25.62
C CYS A 28 18.63 22.19 25.42
N ILE A 29 17.95 21.84 24.32
CA ILE A 29 17.46 20.47 24.09
C ILE A 29 18.22 19.78 22.96
N ASP A 30 18.30 20.40 21.79
CA ASP A 30 18.88 19.74 20.60
C ASP A 30 20.40 19.62 20.72
N ALA A 31 21.08 20.64 21.25
CA ALA A 31 22.54 20.62 21.44
C ALA A 31 23.03 19.47 22.36
N PRO A 32 22.44 19.22 23.56
CA PRO A 32 22.86 18.07 24.36
C PRO A 32 22.46 16.72 23.75
N VAL A 33 21.33 16.63 23.03
CA VAL A 33 20.89 15.38 22.37
C VAL A 33 21.82 15.03 21.20
N THR A 34 22.18 16.01 20.36
CA THR A 34 23.14 15.84 19.28
C THR A 34 24.52 15.49 19.82
N TRP A 35 24.98 16.17 20.88
CA TRP A 35 26.23 15.82 21.57
C TRP A 35 26.22 14.37 22.09
N TRP A 36 25.13 13.92 22.72
CA TRP A 36 25.01 12.55 23.21
C TRP A 36 25.03 11.52 22.07
N ARG A 37 24.31 11.80 20.98
CA ARG A 37 24.27 10.95 19.78
C ARG A 37 25.69 10.75 19.20
N GLU A 38 26.43 11.84 19.04
CA GLU A 38 27.77 11.81 18.43
C GLU A 38 28.84 11.26 19.37
N LYS A 39 28.80 11.58 20.66
CA LYS A 39 29.86 11.23 21.61
C LYS A 39 29.68 9.88 22.29
N VAL A 40 28.43 9.43 22.47
CA VAL A 40 28.13 8.19 23.21
C VAL A 40 27.56 7.13 22.28
N VAL A 41 26.55 7.46 21.48
CA VAL A 41 25.81 6.45 20.69
C VAL A 41 26.59 6.00 19.46
N GLU A 42 27.07 6.94 18.63
CA GLU A 42 27.79 6.63 17.39
C GLU A 42 29.06 5.77 17.61
N PRO A 43 29.98 6.10 18.53
CA PRO A 43 31.17 5.27 18.75
C PRO A 43 30.86 3.91 19.38
N ASN A 44 29.78 3.80 20.16
CA ASN A 44 29.36 2.53 20.75
C ASN A 44 28.53 1.66 19.79
N ARG A 45 28.06 2.21 18.66
CA ARG A 45 27.22 1.51 17.69
C ARG A 45 28.06 0.59 16.81
N LYS A 46 28.01 -0.72 17.08
CA LYS A 46 28.55 -1.75 16.18
C LYS A 46 27.82 -1.71 14.83
N THR A 47 28.56 -1.62 13.74
CA THR A 47 28.00 -1.75 12.39
C THR A 47 27.75 -3.24 12.10
N TYR A 48 26.48 -3.60 11.88
CA TYR A 48 26.11 -4.93 11.40
C TYR A 48 25.32 -4.78 10.11
N TYR A 49 25.66 -5.59 9.11
CA TYR A 49 24.98 -5.60 7.83
C TYR A 49 23.75 -6.51 7.92
N TRP A 50 22.62 -6.02 7.44
CA TRP A 50 21.41 -6.81 7.26
C TRP A 50 20.97 -6.67 5.80
N TYR A 51 20.50 -7.77 5.22
CA TYR A 51 20.09 -7.81 3.82
C TYR A 51 18.60 -8.09 3.72
N HIS A 52 17.97 -7.51 2.70
CA HIS A 52 16.60 -7.85 2.36
C HIS A 52 16.57 -9.26 1.76
N ARG A 53 15.80 -10.16 2.38
CA ARG A 53 15.61 -11.51 1.86
C ARG A 53 14.88 -11.46 0.52
N ARG A 54 15.44 -12.12 -0.48
CA ARG A 54 14.83 -12.29 -1.80
C ARG A 54 14.26 -13.71 -1.88
N TYR A 55 12.99 -13.83 -2.21
CA TYR A 55 12.34 -15.12 -2.48
C TYR A 55 12.25 -15.30 -3.99
N PRO A 56 12.77 -16.39 -4.56
CA PRO A 56 12.50 -16.72 -5.96
C PRO A 56 11.01 -17.03 -6.14
N ARG A 57 10.53 -16.89 -7.38
CA ARG A 57 9.16 -17.27 -7.72
C ARG A 57 9.06 -18.80 -7.84
N VAL A 58 8.00 -19.35 -7.28
CA VAL A 58 7.56 -20.75 -7.33
C VAL A 58 6.47 -20.85 -8.40
N PRO A 59 6.27 -22.02 -9.04
CA PRO A 59 5.09 -22.27 -9.86
C PRO A 59 3.78 -21.95 -9.12
N THR A 60 2.81 -21.43 -9.85
CA THR A 60 1.48 -21.12 -9.34
C THR A 60 0.58 -22.36 -9.32
N VAL A 61 -0.53 -22.28 -8.59
CA VAL A 61 -1.41 -23.42 -8.31
C VAL A 61 -2.03 -24.09 -9.54
N ASP A 62 -2.12 -23.36 -10.66
CA ASP A 62 -2.61 -23.83 -11.95
C ASP A 62 -1.63 -24.76 -12.68
N GLN A 63 -0.34 -24.68 -12.37
CA GLN A 63 0.71 -25.52 -12.97
C GLN A 63 0.92 -26.82 -12.17
N CYS A 64 0.36 -26.88 -10.96
CA CYS A 64 0.51 -27.99 -10.05
C CYS A 64 -0.46 -29.14 -10.38
N TYR A 65 -0.02 -30.38 -10.16
CA TYR A 65 -0.93 -31.53 -10.14
C TYR A 65 -1.80 -31.54 -8.87
N THR A 66 -2.93 -32.22 -8.92
CA THR A 66 -3.89 -32.24 -7.79
C THR A 66 -3.42 -33.06 -6.60
N ASP A 67 -2.54 -34.03 -6.82
CA ASP A 67 -1.96 -34.95 -5.85
C ASP A 67 -0.61 -34.48 -5.28
N ASP A 68 0.08 -33.55 -5.96
CA ASP A 68 1.34 -32.99 -5.49
C ASP A 68 1.12 -31.93 -4.38
N HIS A 69 1.08 -32.40 -3.14
CA HIS A 69 0.91 -31.53 -1.97
C HIS A 69 2.11 -30.61 -1.72
N ALA A 70 3.31 -30.95 -2.17
CA ALA A 70 4.50 -30.12 -1.95
C ALA A 70 4.43 -28.85 -2.80
N CYS A 71 4.12 -29.00 -4.09
CA CYS A 71 3.97 -27.86 -4.99
C CYS A 71 2.78 -26.96 -4.60
N ILE A 72 1.64 -27.54 -4.21
CA ILE A 72 0.49 -26.76 -3.67
C ILE A 72 0.91 -25.97 -2.41
N TYR A 73 1.67 -26.60 -1.50
CA TYR A 73 2.12 -25.95 -0.28
C TYR A 73 3.04 -24.76 -0.58
N GLU A 74 4.00 -24.90 -1.48
CA GLU A 74 4.91 -23.82 -1.86
C GLU A 74 4.16 -22.67 -2.54
N ALA A 75 3.21 -22.97 -3.42
CA ALA A 75 2.34 -22.00 -4.06
C ALA A 75 1.47 -21.23 -3.04
N ASP A 76 0.92 -21.93 -2.05
CA ASP A 76 0.17 -21.32 -0.93
C ASP A 76 1.06 -20.40 -0.10
N GLN A 77 2.30 -20.80 0.19
CA GLN A 77 3.25 -19.95 0.91
C GLN A 77 3.60 -18.68 0.13
N GLN A 78 3.78 -18.79 -1.19
CA GLN A 78 4.00 -17.63 -2.03
C GLN A 78 2.77 -16.70 -2.03
N PHE A 79 1.57 -17.25 -2.19
CA PHE A 79 0.32 -16.49 -2.17
C PHE A 79 0.14 -15.70 -0.86
N LEU A 80 0.42 -16.33 0.29
CA LEU A 80 0.34 -15.67 1.60
C LEU A 80 1.38 -14.56 1.77
N ARG A 81 2.58 -14.71 1.19
CA ARG A 81 3.61 -13.67 1.19
C ARG A 81 3.19 -12.50 0.30
N ASP A 82 2.72 -12.77 -0.92
CA ASP A 82 2.24 -11.74 -1.84
C ASP A 82 1.07 -10.97 -1.22
N LYS A 83 0.14 -11.65 -0.52
CA LYS A 83 -0.93 -10.98 0.22
C LYS A 83 -0.41 -9.99 1.28
N LYS A 84 0.66 -10.35 2.01
CA LYS A 84 1.27 -9.45 3.00
C LYS A 84 1.92 -8.24 2.34
N VAL A 85 2.51 -8.42 1.17
CA VAL A 85 3.08 -7.33 0.36
C VAL A 85 1.96 -6.39 -0.10
N ASP A 86 0.87 -6.92 -0.65
CA ASP A 86 -0.27 -6.12 -1.11
C ASP A 86 -0.93 -5.33 0.04
N MET A 87 -1.04 -5.94 1.24
CA MET A 87 -1.48 -5.22 2.44
C MET A 87 -0.53 -4.08 2.85
N ALA A 88 0.77 -4.26 2.67
CA ALA A 88 1.75 -3.20 2.94
C ALA A 88 1.65 -2.06 1.90
N ILE A 89 1.37 -2.38 0.63
CA ILE A 89 1.13 -1.39 -0.43
C ILE A 89 -0.06 -0.51 -0.05
N LEU A 90 -1.20 -1.09 0.34
CA LEU A 90 -2.37 -0.32 0.80
C LEU A 90 -2.05 0.60 1.98
N ARG A 91 -1.24 0.11 2.93
CA ARG A 91 -0.80 0.92 4.08
C ARG A 91 0.04 2.12 3.63
N ILE A 92 0.91 1.95 2.64
CA ILE A 92 1.74 3.03 2.09
C ILE A 92 0.86 4.07 1.38
N LEU A 93 -0.08 3.64 0.54
CA LEU A 93 -1.01 4.53 -0.17
C LEU A 93 -1.87 5.33 0.82
N ARG A 94 -2.43 4.66 1.84
CA ARG A 94 -3.19 5.35 2.89
C ARG A 94 -2.34 6.41 3.60
N LYS A 95 -1.09 6.07 3.97
CA LYS A 95 -0.19 7.03 4.62
C LYS A 95 0.14 8.24 3.72
N ARG A 96 0.26 8.04 2.42
CA ARG A 96 0.46 9.15 1.46
C ARG A 96 -0.75 10.09 1.45
N TYR A 97 -1.95 9.54 1.39
CA TYR A 97 -3.19 10.32 1.44
C TYR A 97 -3.33 11.07 2.77
N GLU A 98 -3.12 10.40 3.90
CA GLU A 98 -3.15 11.03 5.23
C GLU A 98 -2.12 12.16 5.36
N ASN A 99 -0.88 11.93 4.89
CA ASN A 99 0.15 12.97 4.88
C ASN A 99 -0.28 14.19 4.04
N CYS A 100 -0.88 13.97 2.87
CA CYS A 100 -1.40 15.04 2.03
C CYS A 100 -2.44 15.88 2.79
N LEU A 101 -3.40 15.23 3.45
CA LEU A 101 -4.40 15.91 4.27
C LEU A 101 -3.78 16.73 5.42
N TRP A 102 -2.74 16.18 6.06
CA TRP A 102 -2.03 16.88 7.15
C TRP A 102 -1.30 18.13 6.65
N TYR A 103 -0.72 18.12 5.46
CA TYR A 103 0.04 19.27 4.91
C TYR A 103 -0.86 20.36 4.32
N GLU A 104 -1.98 20.01 3.70
CA GLU A 104 -2.81 20.96 2.95
C GLU A 104 -3.90 21.65 3.78
N THR A 105 -4.00 21.39 5.08
CA THR A 105 -4.96 22.04 6.01
C THR A 105 -6.38 22.14 5.44
N ASN A 106 -7.08 21.01 5.35
CA ASN A 106 -8.54 20.83 5.21
C ASN A 106 -9.31 21.54 4.07
N ALA A 107 -8.76 22.51 3.35
CA ALA A 107 -9.50 23.34 2.39
C ALA A 107 -9.43 22.81 0.93
N ASP A 108 -8.33 22.20 0.52
CA ASP A 108 -8.10 21.81 -0.88
C ASP A 108 -8.21 20.28 -1.07
N ARG A 109 -9.41 19.71 -0.93
CA ARG A 109 -9.64 18.27 -1.21
C ARG A 109 -9.24 17.87 -2.64
N ASP A 110 -9.32 18.81 -3.57
CA ASP A 110 -9.02 18.56 -4.98
C ASP A 110 -7.55 18.23 -5.24
N ARG A 111 -6.63 18.77 -4.43
CA ARG A 111 -5.20 18.49 -4.56
C ARG A 111 -4.82 17.08 -4.10
N CYS A 112 -5.43 16.60 -3.01
CA CYS A 112 -5.24 15.23 -2.53
C CYS A 112 -6.09 14.18 -3.28
N LYS A 113 -6.96 14.60 -4.22
CA LYS A 113 -7.91 13.71 -4.89
C LYS A 113 -7.24 12.54 -5.63
N TYR A 114 -6.16 12.78 -6.37
CA TYR A 114 -5.48 11.72 -7.12
C TYR A 114 -4.97 10.58 -6.22
N MET A 115 -4.50 10.91 -5.01
CA MET A 115 -4.05 9.91 -4.03
C MET A 115 -5.22 9.12 -3.46
N LEU A 116 -6.37 9.76 -3.30
CA LEU A 116 -7.60 9.09 -2.87
C LEU A 116 -8.08 8.12 -3.94
N ASP A 117 -8.15 8.57 -5.20
CA ASP A 117 -8.57 7.75 -6.34
C ASP A 117 -7.65 6.52 -6.49
N GLU A 118 -6.32 6.70 -6.39
CA GLU A 118 -5.35 5.59 -6.39
C GLU A 118 -5.59 4.63 -5.22
N LEU A 119 -5.84 5.15 -4.02
CA LEU A 119 -6.11 4.33 -2.85
C LEU A 119 -7.40 3.52 -3.03
N GLU A 120 -8.48 4.13 -3.50
CA GLU A 120 -9.78 3.48 -3.72
C GLU A 120 -9.67 2.38 -4.77
N GLU A 121 -9.02 2.65 -5.91
CA GLU A 121 -8.78 1.66 -6.95
C GLU A 121 -8.00 0.45 -6.41
N ASN A 122 -6.93 0.70 -5.64
CA ASN A 122 -6.11 -0.36 -5.07
C ASN A 122 -6.86 -1.16 -3.99
N VAL A 123 -7.72 -0.51 -3.18
CA VAL A 123 -8.58 -1.19 -2.20
C VAL A 123 -9.58 -2.10 -2.91
N VAL A 124 -10.20 -1.63 -3.99
CA VAL A 124 -11.11 -2.43 -4.82
C VAL A 124 -10.36 -3.62 -5.43
N ASN A 125 -9.19 -3.41 -6.03
CA ASN A 125 -8.37 -4.48 -6.61
C ASN A 125 -7.95 -5.53 -5.55
N PHE A 126 -7.58 -5.06 -4.35
CA PHE A 126 -7.27 -5.93 -3.24
C PHE A 126 -8.47 -6.78 -2.81
N PHE A 127 -9.65 -6.17 -2.71
CA PHE A 127 -10.89 -6.86 -2.34
C PHE A 127 -11.35 -7.84 -3.42
N ILE A 128 -11.21 -7.50 -4.70
CA ILE A 128 -11.49 -8.41 -5.81
C ILE A 128 -10.64 -9.67 -5.69
N LYS A 129 -9.34 -9.54 -5.37
CA LYS A 129 -8.43 -10.70 -5.26
C LYS A 129 -8.61 -11.51 -3.97
N TYR A 130 -8.69 -10.85 -2.82
CA TYR A 130 -8.61 -11.50 -1.51
C TYR A 130 -9.91 -11.46 -0.68
N GLY A 131 -10.91 -10.68 -1.11
CA GLY A 131 -12.21 -10.57 -0.44
C GLY A 131 -12.99 -11.88 -0.50
N GLU A 132 -13.78 -12.14 0.54
CA GLU A 132 -14.73 -13.27 0.63
C GLU A 132 -14.15 -14.68 0.48
N LEU A 133 -12.82 -14.84 0.54
CA LEU A 133 -12.16 -16.15 0.51
C LEU A 133 -12.38 -17.01 1.79
N GLY A 134 -13.11 -16.48 2.77
CA GLY A 134 -13.31 -17.09 4.08
C GLY A 134 -12.04 -17.09 4.96
N TRP A 135 -12.06 -17.94 5.98
CA TRP A 135 -10.93 -18.11 6.92
C TRP A 135 -9.74 -18.82 6.27
N THR A 136 -10.00 -19.81 5.42
CA THR A 136 -8.97 -20.60 4.74
C THR A 136 -8.51 -19.93 3.45
N GLN A 137 -7.67 -18.90 3.60
CA GLN A 137 -7.09 -18.17 2.47
C GLN A 137 -5.98 -18.97 1.79
N ARG A 138 -6.36 -19.81 0.83
CA ARG A 138 -5.47 -20.61 -0.01
C ARG A 138 -5.42 -20.08 -1.44
N SER A 139 -4.34 -20.38 -2.15
CA SER A 139 -4.15 -20.04 -3.56
C SER A 139 -5.26 -20.63 -4.44
N ILE A 140 -5.71 -21.87 -4.15
CA ILE A 140 -6.81 -22.54 -4.84
C ILE A 140 -8.11 -21.72 -4.79
N GLY A 141 -8.44 -21.14 -3.63
CA GLY A 141 -9.65 -20.33 -3.48
C GLY A 141 -9.62 -19.07 -4.33
N ALA A 142 -8.47 -18.40 -4.39
CA ALA A 142 -8.27 -17.24 -5.25
C ALA A 142 -8.33 -17.61 -6.73
N TYR A 143 -7.75 -18.76 -7.11
CA TYR A 143 -7.81 -19.27 -8.47
C TYR A 143 -9.24 -19.59 -8.92
N MET A 144 -10.05 -20.23 -8.06
CA MET A 144 -11.46 -20.50 -8.37
C MET A 144 -12.29 -19.22 -8.48
N LYS A 145 -12.01 -18.22 -7.65
CA LYS A 145 -12.63 -16.88 -7.75
C LYS A 145 -12.28 -16.22 -9.09
N GLN A 146 -11.01 -16.26 -9.48
CA GLN A 146 -10.54 -15.75 -10.77
C GLN A 146 -11.25 -16.46 -11.93
N LYS A 147 -11.33 -17.80 -11.88
CA LYS A 147 -12.03 -18.60 -12.90
C LYS A 147 -13.51 -18.22 -13.01
N HIS A 148 -14.20 -18.04 -11.89
CA HIS A 148 -15.59 -17.58 -11.88
C HIS A 148 -15.75 -16.22 -12.58
N LYS A 149 -14.88 -15.24 -12.27
CA LYS A 149 -14.87 -13.92 -12.93
C LYS A 149 -14.66 -14.05 -14.44
N MET A 150 -13.68 -14.85 -14.88
CA MET A 150 -13.42 -15.07 -16.31
C MET A 150 -14.61 -15.72 -17.03
N VAL A 151 -15.29 -16.68 -16.39
CA VAL A 151 -16.50 -17.31 -16.95
C VAL A 151 -17.65 -16.31 -17.06
N TRP A 152 -17.80 -15.42 -16.07
CA TRP A 152 -18.81 -14.37 -16.10
C TRP A 152 -18.51 -13.33 -17.18
N GLU A 153 -17.27 -12.85 -17.29
CA GLU A 153 -16.84 -11.88 -18.31
C GLU A 153 -17.01 -12.43 -19.74
N ARG A 154 -16.88 -13.74 -19.92
CA ARG A 154 -17.14 -14.41 -21.20
C ARG A 154 -18.64 -14.40 -21.57
N ARG A 155 -19.54 -14.37 -20.59
CA ARG A 155 -21.01 -14.43 -20.80
C ARG A 155 -21.69 -13.06 -20.84
N PHE A 156 -21.15 -12.07 -20.14
CA PHE A 156 -21.81 -10.78 -19.94
C PHE A 156 -20.86 -9.58 -20.07
N GLY A 157 -19.56 -9.83 -20.20
CA GLY A 157 -18.52 -8.81 -20.20
C GLY A 157 -18.00 -8.46 -21.59
N PRO A 158 -17.04 -7.51 -21.66
CA PRO A 158 -16.48 -7.04 -22.92
C PRO A 158 -15.55 -8.08 -23.60
N VAL A 159 -15.05 -9.05 -22.85
CA VAL A 159 -14.07 -10.05 -23.32
C VAL A 159 -14.72 -11.19 -24.09
N GLY A 160 -16.03 -11.41 -23.92
CA GLY A 160 -16.81 -12.37 -24.68
C GLY A 160 -18.05 -11.72 -25.24
N SER A 161 -18.12 -11.59 -26.57
CA SER A 161 -19.33 -11.24 -27.32
C SER A 161 -20.46 -12.30 -27.22
N GLY A 162 -20.45 -13.14 -26.19
CA GLY A 162 -21.44 -14.19 -25.98
C GLY A 162 -22.65 -13.61 -25.25
N MET A 163 -23.85 -13.79 -25.81
CA MET A 163 -25.15 -13.31 -25.33
C MET A 163 -25.48 -11.81 -25.51
N ASN A 164 -25.04 -11.18 -26.60
CA ASN A 164 -25.83 -10.08 -27.18
C ASN A 164 -26.62 -10.62 -28.38
N ARG A 165 -27.86 -11.08 -28.16
CA ARG A 165 -28.95 -11.03 -29.17
C ARG A 165 -30.34 -11.55 -28.78
N ILE A 166 -30.55 -12.26 -27.67
CA ILE A 166 -31.88 -12.88 -27.39
C ILE A 166 -32.69 -12.14 -26.31
N ASP A 167 -32.06 -11.51 -25.32
CA ASP A 167 -32.82 -10.99 -24.15
C ASP A 167 -33.06 -9.46 -24.15
N GLN A 168 -32.52 -8.71 -25.14
CA GLN A 168 -32.73 -7.26 -25.23
C GLN A 168 -34.15 -6.87 -25.70
N GLY A 169 -35.03 -7.84 -25.93
CA GLY A 169 -36.45 -7.61 -26.23
C GLY A 169 -37.37 -7.60 -24.99
N GLU A 170 -36.92 -8.03 -23.81
CA GLU A 170 -37.81 -8.21 -22.64
C GLU A 170 -37.49 -7.32 -21.42
N THR A 171 -36.27 -6.81 -21.24
CA THR A 171 -35.90 -6.15 -19.97
C THR A 171 -35.95 -4.62 -19.97
N THR A 172 -36.46 -3.95 -21.01
CA THR A 172 -36.60 -2.48 -21.00
C THR A 172 -37.72 -1.97 -20.10
N GLU A 173 -38.57 -2.84 -19.56
CA GLU A 173 -39.68 -2.43 -18.67
C GLU A 173 -39.37 -2.58 -17.17
N GLU A 174 -38.29 -3.26 -16.77
CA GLU A 174 -38.10 -3.66 -15.36
C GLU A 174 -36.99 -2.92 -14.59
N LYS A 175 -36.55 -1.76 -15.07
CA LYS A 175 -35.63 -0.88 -14.31
C LYS A 175 -36.32 0.41 -13.88
N VAL A 176 -37.34 0.25 -13.04
CA VAL A 176 -37.79 1.27 -12.07
C VAL A 176 -37.89 0.57 -10.71
N CYS A 177 -36.81 0.66 -9.94
CA CYS A 177 -36.78 0.88 -8.49
C CYS A 177 -35.32 1.03 -8.06
#